data_AF-R6E5U8-F1
#
_entry.id   AF-R6E5U8-F1
#
_cell.length_a   1.000
_cell.length_b   1.000
_cell.length_c   1.000
_cell.angle_alpha   90.00
_cell.angle_beta   90.00
_cell.angle_gamma   90.00
#
_symmetry.space_group_name_H-M   'P 1'
#
loop_
_entity.id
_entity.type
_entity.pdbx_description
1 polymer ?
#
loop_
_entity_poly.entity_id
_entity_poly.type
_entity_poly.pdbx_seq_one_letter_code
_entity_poly.pdbx_strand_id
1 'polypeptide(L)'
;MPATEEAFSYYQKRMESFGGMESIDREWEENFGKVKVCFQKDQSSINIEKSYLEEKEIFLHDLQESKRAYEQEHWIVYNAFLFLIRCLDDNNFWGKAQCITAAFLLVQDMGLCRYLEKQHTFTKEDRVDLTRIYAKEVEHSEVNIEYLEDEFLFEDIYTLEELCKQVLL
;
A
#
# COMPACT_ATOMS: atom_id res chain seq x y z
N MET A 1 5.23 5.90 20.79
CA MET A 1 6.67 5.91 20.45
C MET A 1 7.06 4.64 19.73
N PRO A 2 7.02 3.42 20.30
CA PRO A 2 7.40 2.22 19.55
C PRO A 2 6.49 1.95 18.33
N ALA A 3 5.17 2.02 18.51
CA ALA A 3 4.21 1.77 17.43
C ALA A 3 4.26 2.82 16.28
N THR A 4 4.60 4.07 16.59
CA THR A 4 4.71 5.16 15.59
C THR A 4 5.97 4.99 14.74
N GLU A 5 7.12 4.69 15.39
CA GLU A 5 8.39 4.39 14.73
C GLU A 5 8.25 3.16 13.81
N GLU A 6 7.61 2.10 14.32
CA GLU A 6 7.38 0.85 13.61
C GLU A 6 6.45 1.03 12.40
N ALA A 7 5.30 1.71 12.57
CA ALA A 7 4.36 1.98 11.48
C ALA A 7 5.01 2.77 10.33
N PHE A 8 5.81 3.79 10.66
CA PHE A 8 6.53 4.57 9.67
C PHE A 8 7.66 3.79 9.00
N SER A 9 8.36 2.93 9.75
CA SER A 9 9.37 2.04 9.18
C SER A 9 8.76 1.10 8.12
N TYR A 10 7.59 0.52 8.40
CA TYR A 10 6.88 -0.30 7.40
C TYR A 10 6.51 0.50 6.14
N TYR A 11 6.03 1.73 6.32
CA TYR A 11 5.75 2.63 5.20
C TYR A 11 6.99 2.83 4.31
N GLN A 12 8.13 3.16 4.92
CA GLN A 12 9.38 3.36 4.20
C GLN A 12 9.82 2.10 3.47
N LYS A 13 9.71 0.94 4.12
CA LYS A 13 10.08 -0.36 3.52
C LYS A 13 9.18 -0.73 2.34
N ARG A 14 7.87 -0.46 2.41
CA ARG A 14 6.99 -0.60 1.23
C ARG A 14 7.43 0.32 0.10
N MET A 15 7.85 1.56 0.39
CA MET A 15 8.35 2.47 -0.65
C MET A 15 9.63 1.98 -1.32
N GLU A 16 10.51 1.30 -0.56
CA GLU A 16 11.72 0.65 -1.08
C GLU A 16 11.34 -0.50 -2.02
N SER A 17 10.56 -1.48 -1.54
CA SER A 17 10.15 -2.66 -2.31
C SER A 17 9.40 -2.29 -3.59
N PHE A 18 8.30 -1.53 -3.49
CA PHE A 18 7.55 -1.12 -4.69
C PHE A 18 8.30 -0.12 -5.57
N GLY A 19 9.34 0.53 -5.04
CA GLY A 19 10.22 1.39 -5.81
C GLY A 19 11.23 0.66 -6.69
N GLY A 20 11.44 -0.64 -6.47
CA GLY A 20 12.31 -1.48 -7.28
C GLY A 20 11.65 -2.06 -8.54
N MET A 21 10.33 -1.92 -8.68
CA MET A 21 9.58 -2.38 -9.86
C MET A 21 10.04 -1.68 -11.15
N GLU A 22 9.92 -2.38 -12.28
CA GLU A 22 10.04 -1.74 -13.59
C GLU A 22 8.84 -0.84 -13.83
N SER A 23 9.12 0.44 -14.09
CA SER A 23 8.08 1.42 -14.37
C SER A 23 7.51 1.24 -15.78
N ILE A 24 6.19 1.05 -15.89
CA ILE A 24 5.48 0.77 -17.14
C ILE A 24 4.64 1.97 -17.57
N ASP A 25 4.07 2.70 -16.62
CA ASP A 25 3.30 3.90 -16.89
C ASP A 25 3.85 5.12 -16.15
N ARG A 26 3.95 6.24 -16.86
CA ARG A 26 4.30 7.54 -16.28
C ARG A 26 3.33 7.97 -15.17
N GLU A 27 2.07 7.59 -15.26
CA GLU A 27 1.08 7.86 -14.22
C GLU A 27 1.44 7.19 -12.89
N TRP A 28 2.01 5.98 -12.93
CA TRP A 28 2.57 5.33 -11.75
C TRP A 28 3.74 6.13 -11.19
N GLU A 29 4.72 6.51 -12.02
CA GLU A 29 5.89 7.28 -11.58
C GLU A 29 5.49 8.56 -10.86
N GLU A 30 4.54 9.29 -11.43
CA GLU A 30 4.05 10.55 -10.89
C GLU A 30 3.31 10.34 -9.56
N ASN A 31 2.42 9.35 -9.47
CA ASN A 31 1.65 9.09 -8.25
C ASN A 31 2.50 8.47 -7.15
N PHE A 32 3.25 7.41 -7.46
CA PHE A 32 4.12 6.74 -6.50
C PHE A 32 5.29 7.65 -6.08
N GLY A 33 5.78 8.52 -6.97
CA GLY A 33 6.73 9.57 -6.63
C GLY A 33 6.22 10.52 -5.55
N LYS A 34 4.93 10.91 -5.60
CA LYS A 34 4.30 11.72 -4.54
C LYS A 34 4.21 10.96 -3.23
N VAL A 35 3.87 9.67 -3.25
CA VAL A 35 3.85 8.83 -2.04
C VAL A 35 5.23 8.82 -1.42
N LYS A 36 6.28 8.47 -2.17
CA LYS A 36 7.66 8.45 -1.67
C LYS A 36 8.06 9.71 -0.90
N VAL A 37 7.64 10.89 -1.35
CA VAL A 37 7.98 12.18 -0.73
C VAL A 37 6.94 12.74 0.26
N CYS A 38 5.77 12.11 0.40
CA CYS A 38 4.64 12.65 1.17
C CYS A 38 5.01 12.96 2.62
N PHE A 39 5.80 12.06 3.23
CA PHE A 39 6.27 12.19 4.60
C PHE A 39 7.78 12.50 4.69
N GLN A 40 8.39 13.07 3.64
CA GLN A 40 9.82 13.43 3.62
C GLN A 40 10.11 14.90 3.99
N LYS A 41 9.09 15.75 4.11
CA LYS A 41 9.24 17.20 4.35
C LYS A 41 8.84 17.61 5.78
N ASP A 42 9.77 17.51 6.72
CA ASP A 42 10.27 18.64 7.53
C ASP A 42 11.28 18.14 8.59
N GLN A 43 12.39 18.86 8.75
CA GLN A 43 13.50 18.45 9.62
C GLN A 43 13.17 18.54 11.11
N SER A 44 12.50 17.51 11.64
CA SER A 44 12.74 16.98 12.98
C SER A 44 12.17 15.56 13.03
N SER A 45 13.03 14.54 13.00
CA SER A 45 12.65 13.14 12.80
C SER A 45 11.58 12.62 13.76
N ILE A 46 11.42 13.25 14.93
CA ILE A 46 10.45 12.88 15.98
C ILE A 46 8.99 13.22 15.60
N ASN A 47 8.74 14.17 14.69
CA ASN A 47 7.36 14.60 14.37
C ASN A 47 6.75 13.84 13.18
N ILE A 48 7.57 13.31 12.27
CA ILE A 48 7.09 12.69 11.02
C ILE A 48 6.42 11.34 11.27
N GLU A 49 7.05 10.47 12.07
CA GLU A 49 6.52 9.14 12.38
C GLU A 49 5.16 9.23 13.07
N LYS A 50 5.07 10.16 14.03
CA LYS A 50 3.83 10.48 14.72
C LYS A 50 2.78 11.02 13.74
N SER A 51 3.17 11.92 12.84
CA SER A 51 2.29 12.47 11.82
C SER A 51 1.77 11.40 10.84
N TYR A 52 2.59 10.43 10.42
CA TYR A 52 2.13 9.36 9.53
C TYR A 52 1.00 8.56 10.18
N LEU A 53 1.21 8.08 11.41
CA LEU A 53 0.21 7.26 12.08
C LEU A 53 -1.05 8.08 12.40
N GLU A 54 -0.91 9.30 12.90
CA GLU A 54 -2.06 10.18 13.21
C GLU A 54 -2.88 10.50 11.95
N GLU A 55 -2.23 10.85 10.84
CA GLU A 55 -2.93 11.15 9.58
C GLU A 55 -3.57 9.89 8.97
N LYS A 56 -2.93 8.72 9.13
CA LYS A 56 -3.52 7.42 8.75
C LYS A 56 -4.78 7.15 9.56
N GLU A 57 -4.74 7.31 10.89
CA GLU A 57 -5.91 7.11 11.76
C GLU A 57 -7.06 8.06 11.38
N ILE A 58 -6.76 9.34 11.14
CA ILE A 58 -7.75 10.33 10.68
C ILE A 58 -8.36 9.90 9.34
N PHE A 59 -7.53 9.52 8.36
CA PHE A 59 -8.00 9.07 7.06
C PHE A 59 -8.93 7.85 7.15
N LEU A 60 -8.57 6.86 7.97
CA LEU A 60 -9.39 5.66 8.18
C LEU A 60 -10.70 5.98 8.89
N HIS A 61 -10.66 6.85 9.89
CA HIS A 61 -11.84 7.33 10.60
C HIS A 61 -12.81 8.05 9.64
N ASP A 62 -12.32 8.90 8.75
CA ASP A 62 -13.15 9.63 7.79
C ASP A 62 -13.79 8.70 6.75
N LEU A 63 -13.08 7.65 6.32
CA LEU A 63 -13.69 6.58 5.50
C LEU A 63 -14.80 5.84 6.25
N GLN A 64 -14.65 5.63 7.56
CA GLN A 64 -15.67 4.99 8.38
C GLN A 64 -16.90 5.88 8.57
N GLU A 65 -16.72 7.14 8.95
CA GLU A 65 -17.81 8.11 9.14
C GLU A 65 -18.59 8.38 7.85
N SER A 66 -17.88 8.43 6.72
CA SER A 66 -18.51 8.55 5.39
C SER A 66 -19.17 7.24 4.89
N LYS A 67 -19.13 6.16 5.67
CA LYS A 67 -19.66 4.81 5.34
C LYS A 67 -19.02 4.22 4.09
N ARG A 68 -17.73 4.48 3.89
CA ARG A 68 -16.92 4.05 2.74
C ARG A 68 -15.81 3.07 3.09
N ALA A 69 -15.73 2.62 4.34
CA ALA A 69 -14.82 1.54 4.75
C ALA A 69 -14.95 0.25 3.89
N TYR A 70 -16.14 -0.03 3.34
CA TYR A 70 -16.37 -1.16 2.42
C TYR A 70 -15.50 -1.12 1.15
N GLU A 71 -15.00 0.05 0.76
CA GLU A 71 -14.11 0.18 -0.40
C GLU A 71 -12.77 -0.54 -0.20
N GLN A 72 -12.31 -0.64 1.06
CA GLN A 72 -11.12 -1.41 1.42
C GLN A 72 -11.36 -2.91 1.30
N GLU A 73 -12.52 -3.39 1.77
CA GLU A 73 -12.94 -4.79 1.61
C GLU A 73 -13.04 -5.17 0.13
N HIS A 74 -13.70 -4.34 -0.67
CA HIS A 74 -13.80 -4.56 -2.12
C HIS A 74 -12.44 -4.65 -2.81
N TRP A 75 -11.46 -3.83 -2.39
CA TRP A 75 -10.11 -3.89 -2.91
C TRP A 75 -9.43 -5.23 -2.60
N ILE A 76 -9.55 -5.72 -1.36
CA ILE A 76 -9.00 -7.03 -0.96
C ILE A 76 -9.70 -8.16 -1.74
N VAL A 77 -11.03 -8.13 -1.85
CA VAL A 77 -11.80 -9.13 -2.60
C VAL A 77 -11.35 -9.18 -4.05
N TYR A 78 -11.18 -8.02 -4.69
CA TYR A 78 -10.66 -7.92 -6.06
C TYR A 78 -9.27 -8.58 -6.20
N ASN A 79 -8.32 -8.24 -5.32
CA ASN A 79 -6.98 -8.84 -5.35
C ASN A 79 -7.01 -10.34 -5.07
N ALA A 80 -7.89 -10.80 -4.18
CA ALA A 80 -8.05 -12.23 -3.90
C ALA A 80 -8.50 -12.98 -5.16
N PHE A 81 -9.45 -12.45 -5.94
CA PHE A 81 -9.83 -13.05 -7.21
C PHE A 81 -8.67 -13.13 -8.21
N LEU A 82 -7.81 -12.10 -8.25
CA LEU A 82 -6.69 -12.03 -9.18
C LEU A 82 -5.52 -12.95 -8.79
N PHE A 83 -5.10 -12.93 -7.54
CA PHE A 83 -3.89 -13.63 -7.10
C PHE A 83 -4.18 -15.09 -6.71
N LEU A 84 -5.34 -15.39 -6.11
CA LEU A 84 -5.59 -16.77 -5.64
C LEU A 84 -5.80 -17.77 -6.78
N ILE A 85 -6.23 -17.33 -7.97
CA ILE A 85 -6.32 -18.22 -9.13
C ILE A 85 -4.91 -18.63 -9.62
N ARG A 86 -3.92 -17.74 -9.49
CA ARG A 86 -2.52 -18.00 -9.86
C ARG A 86 -1.84 -19.02 -8.95
N CYS A 87 -2.40 -19.30 -7.76
CA CYS A 87 -1.96 -20.43 -6.93
C CYS A 87 -2.05 -21.78 -7.67
N LEU A 88 -2.88 -21.91 -8.71
CA LEU A 88 -2.98 -23.14 -9.49
C LEU A 88 -1.72 -23.40 -10.33
N ASP A 89 -0.94 -22.36 -10.62
CA ASP A 89 0.25 -22.45 -11.47
C ASP A 89 1.46 -22.95 -10.66
N ASP A 90 1.61 -22.51 -9.42
CA ASP A 90 2.80 -22.72 -8.59
C ASP A 90 2.54 -23.41 -7.23
N ASN A 91 1.29 -23.59 -6.82
CA ASN A 91 0.85 -24.04 -5.49
C ASN A 91 1.29 -23.14 -4.33
N ASN A 92 1.67 -21.89 -4.59
CA ASN A 92 2.17 -20.96 -3.58
C ASN A 92 1.07 -20.06 -3.02
N PHE A 93 0.17 -20.63 -2.21
CA PHE A 93 -0.89 -19.84 -1.56
C PHE A 93 -0.35 -18.71 -0.67
N TRP A 94 0.76 -18.96 0.04
CA TRP A 94 1.34 -17.98 0.96
C TRP A 94 1.85 -16.74 0.22
N GLY A 95 2.61 -16.92 -0.86
CA GLY A 95 3.08 -15.81 -1.69
C GLY A 95 1.92 -14.95 -2.21
N LYS A 96 0.85 -15.59 -2.69
CA LYS A 96 -0.35 -14.87 -3.14
C LYS A 96 -1.05 -14.11 -2.01
N ALA A 97 -1.08 -14.65 -0.79
CA ALA A 97 -1.58 -13.94 0.39
C ALA A 97 -0.72 -12.73 0.78
N GLN A 98 0.61 -12.83 0.64
CA GLN A 98 1.53 -11.70 0.81
C GLN A 98 1.23 -10.61 -0.23
N CYS A 99 1.10 -10.97 -1.52
CA CYS A 99 0.76 -10.02 -2.59
C CYS A 99 -0.54 -9.27 -2.32
N ILE A 100 -1.61 -9.98 -1.96
CA ILE A 100 -2.92 -9.37 -1.65
C ILE A 100 -2.80 -8.36 -0.49
N THR A 101 -2.07 -8.74 0.57
CA THR A 101 -1.92 -7.90 1.76
C THR A 101 -1.02 -6.69 1.48
N ALA A 102 0.08 -6.88 0.76
CA ALA A 102 0.99 -5.80 0.36
C ALA A 102 0.30 -4.80 -0.59
N ALA A 103 -0.50 -5.29 -1.56
CA ALA A 103 -1.32 -4.46 -2.45
C ALA A 103 -2.35 -3.63 -1.68
N PHE A 104 -2.98 -4.23 -0.66
CA PHE A 104 -3.89 -3.53 0.24
C PHE A 104 -3.19 -2.39 0.98
N LEU A 105 -2.05 -2.67 1.61
CA LEU A 105 -1.29 -1.69 2.38
C LEU A 105 -0.77 -0.54 1.49
N LEU A 106 -0.22 -0.85 0.32
CA LEU A 106 0.30 0.16 -0.59
C LEU A 106 -0.81 1.09 -1.12
N VAL A 107 -1.93 0.55 -1.59
CA VAL A 107 -3.03 1.38 -2.11
C VAL A 107 -3.69 2.18 -0.98
N GLN A 108 -3.61 1.72 0.28
CA GLN A 108 -3.99 2.52 1.43
C GLN A 108 -3.04 3.71 1.64
N ASP A 109 -1.72 3.48 1.57
CA ASP A 109 -0.71 4.55 1.64
C ASP A 109 -0.85 5.58 0.50
N MET A 110 -1.07 5.11 -0.73
CA MET A 110 -1.38 5.98 -1.87
C MET A 110 -2.63 6.83 -1.61
N GLY A 111 -3.65 6.21 -1.01
CA GLY A 111 -4.90 6.87 -0.64
C GLY A 111 -4.69 7.97 0.41
N LEU A 112 -3.92 7.67 1.45
CA LEU A 112 -3.54 8.63 2.49
C LEU A 112 -2.80 9.84 1.87
N CYS A 113 -1.83 9.59 1.00
CA CYS A 113 -1.08 10.66 0.36
C CYS A 113 -1.98 11.54 -0.54
N ARG A 114 -2.92 10.93 -1.28
CA ARG A 114 -3.91 11.66 -2.11
C ARG A 114 -4.87 12.48 -1.24
N TYR A 115 -5.29 11.93 -0.11
CA TYR A 115 -6.14 12.60 0.87
C TYR A 115 -5.46 13.87 1.43
N LEU A 116 -4.17 13.76 1.80
CA LEU A 116 -3.37 14.89 2.27
C LEU A 116 -3.11 15.93 1.16
N GLU A 117 -2.79 15.48 -0.06
CA GLU A 117 -2.62 16.35 -1.23
C GLU A 117 -3.87 17.21 -1.49
N LYS A 118 -5.06 16.65 -1.23
CA LYS A 118 -6.35 17.31 -1.42
C LYS A 118 -6.92 17.97 -0.17
N GLN A 119 -6.08 18.30 0.83
CA GLN A 119 -6.51 18.97 2.06
C GLN A 119 -7.63 18.18 2.77
N HIS A 120 -7.36 16.91 3.07
CA HIS A 120 -8.27 16.04 3.80
C HIS A 120 -9.58 15.76 3.05
N THR A 121 -9.51 15.64 1.73
CA THR A 121 -10.64 15.23 0.88
C THR A 121 -10.25 14.04 0.00
N PHE A 122 -10.99 12.94 0.10
CA PHE A 122 -10.75 11.74 -0.70
C PHE A 122 -12.07 11.16 -1.21
N THR A 123 -12.27 11.13 -2.53
CA THR A 123 -13.54 10.67 -3.14
C THR A 123 -13.48 9.20 -3.55
N LYS A 124 -14.61 8.65 -4.03
CA LYS A 124 -14.65 7.27 -4.54
C LYS A 124 -13.89 7.16 -5.85
N GLU A 125 -13.94 8.21 -6.66
CA GLU A 125 -13.20 8.34 -7.91
C GLU A 125 -11.69 8.32 -7.63
N ASP A 126 -11.22 8.96 -6.55
CA ASP A 126 -9.81 8.85 -6.13
C ASP A 126 -9.41 7.40 -5.81
N ARG A 127 -10.27 6.65 -5.09
CA ARG A 127 -10.01 5.22 -4.83
C ARG A 127 -9.91 4.43 -6.12
N VAL A 128 -10.90 4.57 -7.01
CA VAL A 128 -10.94 3.85 -8.29
C VAL A 128 -9.73 4.20 -9.16
N ASP A 129 -9.33 5.47 -9.18
CA ASP A 129 -8.17 5.96 -9.92
C ASP A 129 -6.87 5.33 -9.42
N LEU A 130 -6.60 5.38 -8.11
CA LEU A 130 -5.40 4.79 -7.51
C LEU A 130 -5.35 3.28 -7.70
N THR A 131 -6.49 2.60 -7.54
CA THR A 131 -6.60 1.15 -7.79
C THR A 131 -6.27 0.80 -9.25
N ARG A 132 -6.79 1.56 -10.21
CA ARG A 132 -6.49 1.37 -11.64
C ARG A 132 -5.01 1.59 -11.95
N ILE A 133 -4.41 2.63 -11.34
CA ILE A 133 -2.98 2.95 -11.52
C ILE A 133 -2.13 1.77 -11.01
N TYR A 134 -2.38 1.29 -9.79
CA TYR A 134 -1.71 0.11 -9.25
C TYR A 134 -1.91 -1.12 -10.15
N ALA A 135 -3.15 -1.39 -10.56
CA ALA A 135 -3.48 -2.55 -11.39
C ALA A 135 -2.71 -2.56 -12.70
N LYS A 136 -2.58 -1.39 -13.35
CA LYS A 136 -1.83 -1.26 -14.59
C LYS A 136 -0.34 -1.55 -14.41
N GLU A 137 0.22 -1.15 -13.28
CA GLU A 137 1.65 -1.30 -13.00
C GLU A 137 2.03 -2.72 -12.60
N VAL A 138 1.18 -3.36 -11.79
CA VAL A 138 1.47 -4.67 -11.21
C VAL A 138 0.79 -5.78 -12.01
N GLU A 139 -0.53 -5.73 -12.16
CA GLU A 139 -1.32 -6.88 -12.63
C GLU A 139 -1.10 -7.18 -14.11
N HIS A 140 -0.75 -6.17 -14.90
CA HIS A 140 -0.45 -6.31 -16.32
C HIS A 140 1.03 -6.59 -16.59
N SER A 141 1.83 -6.83 -15.55
CA SER A 141 3.27 -7.07 -15.64
C SER A 141 3.68 -8.31 -14.85
N GLU A 142 3.84 -9.42 -15.56
CA GLU A 142 4.39 -10.64 -14.95
C GLU A 142 5.78 -10.38 -14.36
N VAL A 143 6.58 -9.50 -14.97
CA VAL A 143 7.91 -9.10 -14.44
C VAL A 143 7.79 -8.42 -13.09
N ASN A 144 6.83 -7.50 -12.90
CA ASN A 144 6.64 -6.83 -11.61
C ASN A 144 6.02 -7.76 -10.57
N ILE A 145 5.13 -8.67 -10.98
CA ILE A 145 4.58 -9.69 -10.08
C ILE A 145 5.70 -10.60 -9.58
N GLU A 146 6.52 -11.16 -10.47
CA GLU A 146 7.66 -12.03 -10.11
C GLU A 146 8.65 -11.28 -9.21
N TYR A 147 9.00 -10.04 -9.55
CA TYR A 147 9.87 -9.20 -8.73
C TYR A 147 9.31 -9.01 -7.30
N LEU A 148 8.02 -8.66 -7.18
CA LEU A 148 7.39 -8.47 -5.87
C LEU A 148 7.28 -9.78 -5.09
N GLU A 149 7.01 -10.91 -5.74
CA GLU A 149 6.96 -12.21 -5.07
C GLU A 149 8.33 -12.60 -4.48
N ASP A 150 9.42 -12.34 -5.20
CA ASP A 150 10.77 -12.51 -4.69
C ASP A 150 11.05 -11.54 -3.54
N GLU A 151 10.75 -10.25 -3.72
CA GLU A 151 10.94 -9.23 -2.70
C GLU A 151 10.20 -9.59 -1.39
N PHE A 152 8.95 -10.06 -1.49
CA PHE A 152 8.13 -10.46 -0.33
C PHE A 152 8.60 -11.76 0.33
N LEU A 153 9.37 -12.58 -0.39
CA LEU A 153 9.98 -13.78 0.17
C LEU A 153 11.19 -13.46 1.06
N PHE A 154 11.94 -12.41 0.73
CA PHE A 154 13.21 -12.09 1.38
C PHE A 154 13.16 -10.94 2.40
N GLU A 155 12.23 -10.00 2.26
CA GLU A 155 12.10 -8.86 3.18
C GLU A 155 11.24 -9.20 4.41
N ASP A 156 11.80 -8.99 5.60
CA ASP A 156 11.20 -9.37 6.89
C ASP A 156 9.81 -8.76 7.12
N ILE A 157 9.57 -7.56 6.58
CA ILE A 157 8.30 -6.84 6.73
C ILE A 157 7.11 -7.57 6.09
N TYR A 158 7.34 -8.57 5.22
CA TYR A 158 6.27 -9.35 4.59
C TYR A 158 6.07 -10.73 5.22
N THR A 159 6.73 -11.02 6.34
CA THR A 159 6.41 -12.22 7.14
C THR A 159 4.99 -12.11 7.73
N LEU A 160 4.40 -13.25 8.10
CA LEU A 160 3.03 -13.29 8.64
C LEU A 160 2.85 -12.37 9.85
N GLU A 161 3.79 -12.40 10.79
CA GLU A 161 3.72 -11.60 12.01
C GLU A 161 3.76 -10.09 11.68
N GLU A 162 4.67 -9.68 10.80
CA GLU A 162 4.86 -8.28 10.42
C GLU A 162 3.70 -7.75 9.56
N LEU A 163 3.13 -8.57 8.68
CA LEU A 163 1.91 -8.23 7.94
C LEU A 163 0.71 -8.06 8.87
N CYS A 164 0.54 -8.95 9.86
CA CYS A 164 -0.51 -8.81 10.86
C CYS A 164 -0.36 -7.51 11.66
N LYS A 165 0.87 -7.14 12.06
CA LYS A 165 1.13 -5.85 12.73
C LYS A 165 0.74 -4.68 11.83
N GLN A 166 1.18 -4.66 10.57
CA GLN A 166 0.89 -3.58 9.62
C GLN A 166 -0.61 -3.34 9.36
N VAL A 167 -1.41 -4.40 9.37
CA VAL A 167 -2.87 -4.31 9.17
C VAL A 167 -3.59 -3.79 10.42
N LEU A 168 -3.02 -4.04 11.61
CA LEU A 168 -3.61 -3.69 12.89
C LEU A 168 -3.15 -2.32 13.44
N LEU A 169 -2.02 -1.81 12.95
CA LEU A 169 -1.49 -0.47 13.20
C LEU A 169 -2.15 0.55 12.27
#